data_AF-A0A432WEN7-F1
#
_entry.id   AF-A0A432WEN7-F1
#
_cell.length_a   1.000
_cell.length_b   1.000
_cell.length_c   1.000
_cell.angle_alpha   90.00
_cell.angle_beta   90.00
_cell.angle_gamma   90.00
#
_symmetry.space_group_name_H-M   'P 1'
#
loop_
_entity.id
_entity.type
_entity.pdbx_description
1 polymer ?
#
loop_
_entity_poly.entity_id
_entity_poly.type
_entity_poly.pdbx_seq_one_letter_code
_entity_poly.pdbx_strand_id
1 'polypeptide(L)'
;MTSTEVSQTHSTPLQADHMIRLFNSCFQDSEQTVLIGGATEPLYAPNSNRYPYHRIFFAHDYVRSSLHEIAHWMLAGKVRRHLLDYGYWYAPDGRTPSQQAAFEAVEVQPQAMEWILSLAAGVAFEVSLDNLSGDCPPDRVAFTNRVLDCALARWLNGLPPRVEQFLPKLLEATGQERWTHAQLLEAAQKLRAVEHERAKRSGQSCILPPERIEKERCCA
;
A
#
# COMPACT_ATOMS: atom_id res chain seq x y z
N MET A 1 11.60 42.28 -22.81
CA MET A 1 11.33 41.57 -21.55
C MET A 1 10.18 40.60 -21.82
N THR A 2 10.51 39.40 -22.29
CA THR A 2 9.53 38.35 -22.55
C THR A 2 9.25 37.64 -21.24
N SER A 3 8.07 37.88 -20.68
CA SER A 3 7.55 37.18 -19.51
C SER A 3 7.29 35.73 -19.89
N THR A 4 8.10 34.82 -19.35
CA THR A 4 7.87 33.38 -19.42
C THR A 4 6.71 33.05 -18.48
N GLU A 5 5.53 32.80 -19.04
CA GLU A 5 4.42 32.21 -18.28
C GLU A 5 4.77 30.76 -17.94
N VAL A 6 4.92 30.49 -16.65
CA VAL A 6 5.05 29.15 -16.12
C VAL A 6 3.66 28.52 -16.16
N SER A 7 3.38 27.68 -17.17
CA SER A 7 2.16 26.87 -17.20
C SER A 7 2.11 25.98 -15.97
N GLN A 8 1.19 26.27 -15.06
CA GLN A 8 0.85 25.36 -13.98
C GLN A 8 0.16 24.13 -14.59
N THR A 9 0.82 22.98 -14.51
CA THR A 9 0.22 21.70 -14.88
C THR A 9 -0.81 21.33 -13.81
N HIS A 10 -2.09 21.58 -14.08
CA HIS A 10 -3.17 21.03 -13.27
C HIS A 10 -3.26 19.52 -13.51
N SER A 11 -2.59 18.71 -12.68
CA SER A 11 -2.78 17.26 -12.70
C SER A 11 -4.19 16.95 -12.21
N THR A 12 -5.05 16.44 -13.09
CA THR A 12 -6.38 15.97 -12.69
C THR A 12 -6.20 14.77 -11.74
N PRO A 13 -6.90 14.72 -10.59
CA PRO A 13 -6.81 13.59 -9.67
C PRO A 13 -7.17 12.29 -10.38
N LEU A 14 -6.37 11.24 -10.17
CA LEU A 14 -6.64 9.91 -10.70
C LEU A 14 -8.02 9.44 -10.22
N GLN A 15 -8.85 8.98 -11.15
CA GLN A 15 -10.19 8.46 -10.85
C GLN A 15 -10.18 6.93 -10.79
N ALA A 16 -11.13 6.34 -10.06
CA ALA A 16 -11.27 4.88 -9.93
C ALA A 16 -11.31 4.17 -11.28
N ASP A 17 -12.12 4.68 -12.21
CA ASP A 17 -12.23 4.15 -13.58
C ASP A 17 -10.90 4.18 -14.35
N HIS A 18 -10.06 5.19 -14.10
CA HIS A 18 -8.74 5.29 -14.72
C HIS A 18 -7.81 4.22 -14.14
N MET A 19 -7.84 4.03 -12.82
CA MET A 19 -7.07 2.97 -12.15
C MET A 19 -7.48 1.58 -12.65
N ILE A 20 -8.78 1.32 -12.78
CA ILE A 20 -9.30 0.04 -13.30
C ILE A 20 -8.77 -0.23 -14.70
N ARG A 21 -8.91 0.74 -15.62
CA ARG A 21 -8.41 0.58 -16.99
C ARG A 21 -6.90 0.36 -17.03
N LEU A 22 -6.15 1.14 -16.24
CA LEU A 22 -4.70 1.04 -16.18
C LEU A 22 -4.25 -0.35 -15.67
N PHE A 23 -4.80 -0.80 -14.55
CA PHE A 23 -4.51 -2.12 -13.99
C PHE A 23 -4.85 -3.24 -14.98
N ASN A 24 -6.07 -3.23 -15.54
CA ASN A 24 -6.52 -4.27 -16.45
C ASN A 24 -5.67 -4.33 -17.72
N SER A 25 -5.23 -3.17 -18.24
CA SER A 25 -4.31 -3.12 -19.40
C SER A 25 -2.96 -3.78 -19.14
N CYS A 26 -2.53 -3.86 -17.87
CA CYS A 26 -1.26 -4.48 -17.49
C CYS A 26 -1.40 -5.99 -17.22
N PHE A 27 -2.51 -6.41 -16.59
CA PHE A 27 -2.59 -7.70 -15.90
C PHE A 27 -3.74 -8.60 -16.30
N GLN A 28 -4.72 -8.11 -17.08
CA GLN A 28 -5.85 -8.94 -17.48
C GLN A 28 -5.39 -10.13 -18.33
N ASP A 29 -4.52 -9.92 -19.31
CA ASP A 29 -4.10 -10.99 -20.22
C ASP A 29 -2.92 -11.80 -19.65
N SER A 30 -1.96 -11.13 -19.01
CA SER A 30 -0.73 -11.75 -18.50
C SER A 30 -0.93 -12.53 -17.20
N GLU A 31 -1.84 -12.07 -16.34
CA GLU A 31 -2.07 -12.62 -14.99
C GLU A 31 -3.52 -13.05 -14.78
N GLN A 32 -4.36 -13.02 -15.83
CA GLN A 32 -5.78 -13.36 -15.76
C GLN A 32 -6.52 -12.66 -14.63
N THR A 33 -6.13 -11.42 -14.28
CA THR A 33 -6.66 -10.70 -13.12
C THR A 33 -7.21 -9.35 -13.53
N VAL A 34 -8.40 -9.02 -13.05
CA VAL A 34 -9.05 -7.71 -13.25
C VAL A 34 -9.30 -7.01 -11.91
N LEU A 35 -9.26 -5.68 -11.95
CA LEU A 35 -9.67 -4.79 -10.88
C LEU A 35 -11.13 -4.38 -11.07
N ILE A 36 -11.92 -4.38 -10.00
CA ILE A 36 -13.35 -4.06 -10.00
C ILE A 36 -13.65 -3.06 -8.88
N GLY A 37 -14.24 -1.93 -9.24
CA GLY A 37 -14.71 -0.91 -8.31
C GLY A 37 -16.13 -1.14 -7.81
N GLY A 38 -16.63 -0.21 -6.99
CA GLY A 38 -18.01 -0.17 -6.52
C GLY A 38 -18.40 -1.24 -5.49
N ALA A 39 -17.44 -2.00 -4.94
CA ALA A 39 -17.73 -2.98 -3.92
C ALA A 39 -17.99 -2.31 -2.55
N THR A 40 -18.79 -2.97 -1.72
CA THR A 40 -19.01 -2.53 -0.33
C THR A 40 -17.79 -2.82 0.54
N GLU A 41 -17.13 -3.96 0.28
CA GLU A 41 -15.96 -4.43 1.01
C GLU A 41 -14.88 -4.87 0.01
N PRO A 42 -13.59 -4.72 0.37
CA PRO A 42 -12.51 -5.29 -0.42
C PRO A 42 -12.58 -6.81 -0.43
N LEU A 43 -12.23 -7.42 -1.55
CA LEU A 43 -12.20 -8.88 -1.68
C LEU A 43 -11.29 -9.29 -2.84
N TYR A 44 -10.52 -10.36 -2.65
CA TYR A 44 -9.91 -11.10 -3.74
C TYR A 44 -10.66 -12.40 -3.99
N ALA A 45 -11.22 -12.54 -5.19
CA ALA A 45 -11.87 -13.77 -5.64
C ALA A 45 -11.10 -14.42 -6.78
N PRO A 46 -10.69 -15.70 -6.66
CA PRO A 46 -10.08 -16.40 -7.77
C PRO A 46 -11.07 -16.58 -8.93
N ASN A 47 -10.53 -16.91 -10.11
CA ASN A 47 -11.36 -17.32 -11.22
C ASN A 47 -12.18 -18.58 -10.87
N SER A 48 -13.23 -18.81 -11.65
CA SER A 48 -14.13 -19.94 -11.47
C SER A 48 -14.79 -20.32 -12.80
N ASN A 49 -15.54 -21.42 -12.83
CA ASN A 49 -16.31 -21.80 -14.01
C ASN A 49 -17.33 -20.73 -14.45
N ARG A 50 -17.70 -19.80 -13.57
CA ARG A 50 -18.61 -18.68 -13.88
C ARG A 50 -17.88 -17.41 -14.30
N TYR A 51 -16.60 -17.26 -13.93
CA TYR A 51 -15.82 -16.05 -14.14
C TYR A 51 -14.40 -16.40 -14.55
N PRO A 52 -13.98 -16.12 -15.79
CA PRO A 52 -12.69 -16.59 -16.31
C PRO A 52 -11.47 -15.89 -15.68
N TYR A 53 -11.66 -14.69 -15.11
CA TYR A 53 -10.62 -13.89 -14.49
C TYR A 53 -10.68 -13.95 -12.96
N HIS A 54 -9.51 -13.90 -12.32
CA HIS A 54 -9.38 -13.49 -10.93
C HIS A 54 -9.83 -12.03 -10.78
N ARG A 55 -10.38 -11.68 -9.63
CA ARG A 55 -11.01 -10.37 -9.40
C ARG A 55 -10.52 -9.79 -8.09
N ILE A 56 -10.02 -8.56 -8.17
CA ILE A 56 -9.68 -7.72 -7.03
C ILE A 56 -10.80 -6.68 -6.92
N PHE A 57 -11.58 -6.75 -5.85
CA PHE A 57 -12.62 -5.79 -5.54
C PHE A 57 -12.08 -4.77 -4.55
N PHE A 58 -12.29 -3.48 -4.80
CA PHE A 58 -11.94 -2.42 -3.87
C PHE A 58 -13.17 -1.58 -3.51
N ALA A 59 -13.15 -0.99 -2.31
CA ALA A 59 -14.34 -0.43 -1.69
C ALA A 59 -14.63 1.01 -2.15
N HIS A 60 -15.92 1.31 -2.33
CA HIS A 60 -16.47 2.67 -2.48
C HIS A 60 -15.85 3.54 -3.60
N ASP A 61 -15.23 2.94 -4.61
CA ASP A 61 -14.50 3.63 -5.67
C ASP A 61 -13.38 4.57 -5.18
N TYR A 62 -12.84 4.30 -3.99
CA TYR A 62 -11.72 5.06 -3.46
C TYR A 62 -10.40 4.58 -4.06
N VAL A 63 -9.67 5.47 -4.73
CA VAL A 63 -8.35 5.15 -5.30
C VAL A 63 -7.39 4.63 -4.23
N ARG A 64 -7.43 5.16 -3.01
CA ARG A 64 -6.64 4.62 -1.89
C ARG A 64 -6.96 3.16 -1.61
N SER A 65 -8.25 2.79 -1.58
CA SER A 65 -8.65 1.39 -1.42
C SER A 65 -8.13 0.54 -2.58
N SER A 66 -8.22 1.01 -3.82
CA SER A 66 -7.66 0.27 -4.96
C SER A 66 -6.14 0.06 -4.86
N LEU A 67 -5.39 1.07 -4.41
CA LEU A 67 -3.93 0.98 -4.25
C LEU A 67 -3.53 -0.04 -3.19
N HIS A 68 -4.28 -0.08 -2.09
CA HIS A 68 -4.10 -1.07 -1.03
C HIS A 68 -4.32 -2.49 -1.56
N GLU A 69 -5.46 -2.74 -2.23
CA GLU A 69 -5.77 -4.06 -2.78
C GLU A 69 -4.78 -4.52 -3.86
N ILE A 70 -4.34 -3.59 -4.72
CA ILE A 70 -3.31 -3.85 -5.73
C ILE A 70 -1.99 -4.23 -5.04
N ALA A 71 -1.59 -3.53 -3.98
CA ALA A 71 -0.35 -3.82 -3.27
C ALA A 71 -0.35 -5.23 -2.65
N HIS A 72 -1.47 -5.63 -2.02
CA HIS A 72 -1.65 -7.00 -1.54
C HIS A 72 -1.53 -8.02 -2.68
N TRP A 73 -2.27 -7.79 -3.77
CA TRP A 73 -2.26 -8.70 -4.92
C TRP A 73 -0.86 -8.87 -5.52
N MET A 74 -0.09 -7.79 -5.63
CA MET A 74 1.26 -7.77 -6.20
C MET A 74 2.26 -8.59 -5.39
N LEU A 75 2.02 -8.80 -4.10
CA LEU A 75 2.85 -9.61 -3.21
C LEU A 75 2.35 -11.06 -3.09
N ALA A 76 1.05 -11.30 -3.30
CA ALA A 76 0.48 -12.64 -3.20
C ALA A 76 1.03 -13.58 -4.29
N GLY A 77 1.76 -14.62 -3.89
CA GLY A 77 2.32 -15.63 -4.79
C GLY A 77 1.27 -16.46 -5.52
N LYS A 78 1.69 -17.21 -6.56
CA LYS A 78 0.79 -17.97 -7.45
C LYS A 78 -0.18 -18.89 -6.70
N VAL A 79 0.30 -19.62 -5.68
CA VAL A 79 -0.54 -20.53 -4.90
C VAL A 79 -1.63 -19.76 -4.15
N ARG A 80 -1.28 -18.66 -3.50
CA ARG A 80 -2.24 -17.83 -2.75
C ARG A 80 -3.31 -17.21 -3.65
N ARG A 81 -2.97 -16.87 -4.89
CA ARG A 81 -3.95 -16.35 -5.88
C ARG A 81 -5.04 -17.35 -6.30
N HIS A 82 -4.99 -18.59 -5.83
CA HIS A 82 -6.07 -19.57 -5.99
C HIS A 82 -6.97 -19.68 -4.77
N LEU A 83 -6.71 -18.88 -3.72
CA LEU A 83 -7.49 -18.83 -2.49
C LEU A 83 -8.26 -17.52 -2.43
N LEU A 84 -9.48 -17.57 -1.87
CA LEU A 84 -10.22 -16.37 -1.50
C LEU A 84 -9.37 -15.55 -0.51
N ASP A 85 -9.27 -14.23 -0.73
CA ASP A 85 -8.44 -13.31 0.06
C ASP A 85 -7.02 -13.80 0.31
N TYR A 86 -6.44 -14.48 -0.69
CA TYR A 86 -5.09 -15.02 -0.65
C TYR A 86 -4.86 -16.06 0.47
N GLY A 87 -5.93 -16.52 1.11
CA GLY A 87 -5.89 -17.36 2.31
C GLY A 87 -5.46 -16.62 3.59
N TYR A 88 -5.52 -15.29 3.61
CA TYR A 88 -5.32 -14.53 4.83
C TYR A 88 -6.47 -14.77 5.82
N TRP A 89 -6.14 -14.76 7.11
CA TRP A 89 -7.12 -14.85 8.18
C TRP A 89 -7.66 -13.45 8.49
N TYR A 90 -8.98 -13.31 8.60
CA TYR A 90 -9.61 -12.09 9.09
C TYR A 90 -9.66 -12.09 10.62
N ALA A 91 -8.93 -11.18 11.26
CA ALA A 91 -9.05 -10.94 12.69
C ALA A 91 -9.95 -9.71 12.90
N PRO A 92 -11.10 -9.85 13.60
CA PRO A 92 -11.96 -8.71 13.87
C PRO A 92 -11.24 -7.70 14.76
N ASP A 93 -11.80 -6.49 14.80
CA ASP A 93 -11.39 -5.41 15.70
C ASP A 93 -11.36 -5.86 17.18
N GLY A 94 -10.55 -5.22 18.01
CA GLY A 94 -10.32 -5.66 19.40
C GLY A 94 -9.12 -6.61 19.55
N ARG A 95 -8.09 -6.43 18.71
CA ARG A 95 -6.89 -7.29 18.73
C ARG A 95 -6.06 -7.06 19.98
N THR A 96 -5.59 -8.15 20.58
CA THR A 96 -4.57 -8.12 21.63
C THR A 96 -3.25 -7.58 21.08
N PRO A 97 -2.31 -7.12 21.93
CA PRO A 97 -1.00 -6.64 21.46
C PRO A 97 -0.24 -7.66 20.59
N SER A 98 -0.32 -8.95 20.90
CA SER A 98 0.33 -10.00 20.09
C SER A 98 -0.34 -10.22 18.74
N GLN A 99 -1.68 -10.15 18.68
CA GLN A 99 -2.43 -10.20 17.42
C GLN A 99 -2.18 -8.96 16.56
N GLN A 100 -2.07 -7.78 17.18
CA GLN A 100 -1.70 -6.55 16.52
C GLN A 100 -0.29 -6.65 15.91
N ALA A 101 0.69 -7.15 16.67
CA ALA A 101 2.05 -7.35 16.17
C ALA A 101 2.11 -8.33 14.98
N ALA A 102 1.34 -9.42 15.04
CA ALA A 102 1.25 -10.39 13.95
C ALA A 102 0.64 -9.79 12.68
N PHE A 103 -0.42 -8.98 12.82
CA PHE A 103 -1.00 -8.21 11.72
C PHE A 103 0.02 -7.23 11.13
N GLU A 104 0.64 -6.40 11.97
CA GLU A 104 1.61 -5.42 11.50
C GLU A 104 2.76 -6.08 10.74
N ALA A 105 3.22 -7.26 11.19
CA ALA A 105 4.28 -8.00 10.51
C ALA A 105 3.90 -8.40 9.07
N VAL A 106 2.65 -8.78 8.81
CA VAL A 106 2.19 -9.13 7.46
C VAL A 106 1.85 -7.90 6.60
N GLU A 107 1.52 -6.77 7.24
CA GLU A 107 1.14 -5.51 6.60
C GLU A 107 2.32 -4.62 6.19
N VAL A 108 3.52 -4.81 6.75
CA VAL A 108 4.68 -3.96 6.42
C VAL A 108 4.94 -3.94 4.91
N GLN A 109 4.95 -5.10 4.24
CA GLN A 109 5.28 -5.17 2.82
C GLN A 109 4.15 -4.63 1.92
N PRO A 110 2.87 -5.02 2.10
CA PRO A 110 1.76 -4.41 1.37
C PRO A 110 1.75 -2.89 1.48
N GLN A 111 1.80 -2.35 2.69
CA GLN A 111 1.74 -0.89 2.89
C GLN A 111 3.01 -0.18 2.39
N ALA A 112 4.16 -0.85 2.34
CA ALA A 112 5.36 -0.31 1.71
C ALA A 112 5.18 -0.13 0.20
N MET A 113 4.58 -1.11 -0.48
CA MET A 113 4.28 -1.01 -1.91
C MET A 113 3.12 -0.04 -2.17
N GLU A 114 2.11 -0.03 -1.31
CA GLU A 114 1.01 0.93 -1.35
C GLU A 114 1.53 2.36 -1.27
N TRP A 115 2.50 2.65 -0.39
CA TRP A 115 3.10 3.98 -0.29
C TRP A 115 3.81 4.40 -1.59
N ILE A 116 4.61 3.51 -2.20
CA ILE A 116 5.29 3.80 -3.48
C ILE A 116 4.27 4.06 -4.58
N LEU A 117 3.22 3.22 -4.67
CA LEU A 117 2.16 3.39 -5.67
C LEU A 117 1.32 4.65 -5.40
N SER A 118 1.10 5.01 -4.14
CA SER A 118 0.39 6.23 -3.75
C SER A 118 1.15 7.48 -4.17
N LEU A 119 2.48 7.50 -3.97
CA LEU A 119 3.32 8.57 -4.49
C LEU A 119 3.14 8.70 -6.02
N ALA A 120 3.18 7.57 -6.74
CA ALA A 120 3.07 7.55 -8.21
C ALA A 120 1.68 7.99 -8.69
N ALA A 121 0.65 7.65 -7.92
CA ALA A 121 -0.73 8.06 -8.18
C ALA A 121 -0.98 9.54 -7.82
N GLY A 122 -0.06 10.20 -7.11
CA GLY A 122 -0.28 11.54 -6.54
C GLY A 122 -1.34 11.56 -5.44
N VAL A 123 -1.53 10.43 -4.74
CA VAL A 123 -2.54 10.25 -3.68
C VAL A 123 -1.87 10.28 -2.32
N ALA A 124 -2.49 10.96 -1.35
CA ALA A 124 -2.00 10.98 0.02
C ALA A 124 -2.10 9.57 0.64
N PHE A 125 -0.97 9.09 1.17
CA PHE A 125 -0.85 7.81 1.86
C PHE A 125 -0.93 7.99 3.38
N GLU A 126 -1.60 7.06 4.05
CA GLU A 126 -1.66 6.96 5.50
C GLU A 126 -1.62 5.49 5.88
N VAL A 127 -0.81 5.12 6.87
CA VAL A 127 -0.76 3.72 7.32
C VAL A 127 -2.09 3.28 7.92
N SER A 128 -2.51 2.06 7.62
CA SER A 128 -3.67 1.43 8.24
C SER A 128 -3.22 0.46 9.32
N LEU A 129 -3.65 0.70 10.56
CA LEU A 129 -3.38 -0.22 11.69
C LEU A 129 -4.58 -1.12 11.99
N ASP A 130 -5.74 -0.82 11.39
CA ASP A 130 -7.00 -1.56 11.38
C ASP A 130 -7.53 -2.06 12.75
N ASN A 131 -7.30 -1.30 13.83
CA ASN A 131 -7.70 -1.68 15.19
C ASN A 131 -8.30 -0.46 15.90
N LEU A 132 -9.60 -0.24 15.74
CA LEU A 132 -10.33 0.90 16.31
C LEU A 132 -10.77 0.65 17.76
N SER A 133 -10.93 -0.62 18.15
CA SER A 133 -11.45 -1.07 19.46
C SER A 133 -10.44 -1.90 20.25
N GLY A 134 -9.16 -1.90 19.86
CA GLY A 134 -8.09 -2.64 20.53
C GLY A 134 -7.80 -2.16 21.96
N ASP A 135 -7.25 -3.06 22.78
CA ASP A 135 -6.95 -2.82 24.21
C ASP A 135 -5.95 -1.66 24.43
N CYS A 136 -5.09 -1.39 23.44
CA CYS A 136 -4.13 -0.30 23.44
C CYS A 136 -4.01 0.26 22.01
N PRO A 137 -4.00 1.59 21.84
CA PRO A 137 -3.86 2.16 20.50
C PRO A 137 -2.48 1.83 19.93
N PRO A 138 -2.40 1.23 18.73
CA PRO A 138 -1.13 0.79 18.15
C PRO A 138 -0.16 1.96 17.91
N ASP A 139 1.15 1.68 17.99
CA ASP A 139 2.21 2.67 17.74
C ASP A 139 2.34 2.96 16.24
N ARG A 140 1.53 3.93 15.80
CA ARG A 140 1.46 4.41 14.41
C ARG A 140 2.81 4.93 13.89
N VAL A 141 3.59 5.60 14.73
CA VAL A 141 4.89 6.17 14.33
C VAL A 141 5.88 5.04 14.07
N ALA A 142 5.97 4.08 15.00
CA ALA A 142 6.84 2.93 14.83
C ALA A 142 6.45 2.10 13.60
N PHE A 143 5.16 1.86 13.38
CA PHE A 143 4.69 1.13 12.19
C PHE A 143 5.00 1.88 10.89
N THR A 144 4.75 3.19 10.84
CA THR A 144 5.11 4.04 9.69
C THR A 144 6.60 3.95 9.37
N ASN A 145 7.47 3.98 10.40
CA ASN A 145 8.91 3.84 10.19
C ASN A 145 9.26 2.51 9.53
N ARG A 146 8.69 1.39 9.99
CA ARG A 146 8.94 0.06 9.40
C ARG A 146 8.45 -0.05 7.95
N VAL A 147 7.28 0.51 7.65
CA VAL A 147 6.72 0.57 6.29
C VAL A 147 7.67 1.34 5.36
N LEU A 148 8.13 2.52 5.78
CA LEU A 148 9.02 3.36 4.98
C LEU A 148 10.42 2.77 4.81
N ASP A 149 10.98 2.17 5.87
CA ASP A 149 12.27 1.48 5.77
C ASP A 149 12.18 0.30 4.80
N CYS A 150 11.09 -0.47 4.84
CA CYS A 150 10.85 -1.55 3.90
C CYS A 150 10.75 -1.04 2.46
N ALA A 151 10.01 0.04 2.23
CA ALA A 151 9.86 0.63 0.89
C ALA A 151 11.18 1.15 0.33
N LEU A 152 11.97 1.87 1.14
CA LEU A 152 13.29 2.38 0.74
C LEU A 152 14.26 1.23 0.45
N ALA A 153 14.24 0.17 1.25
CA ALA A 153 15.05 -1.02 1.02
C ALA A 153 14.65 -1.73 -0.28
N ARG A 154 13.35 -1.90 -0.55
CA ARG A 154 12.85 -2.47 -1.81
C ARG A 154 13.19 -1.60 -3.02
N TRP A 155 13.13 -0.28 -2.88
CA TRP A 155 13.52 0.64 -3.95
C TRP A 155 14.98 0.46 -4.38
N LEU A 156 15.89 0.21 -3.43
CA LEU A 156 17.31 -0.03 -3.71
C LEU A 156 17.61 -1.45 -4.19
N ASN A 157 16.96 -2.44 -3.58
CA ASN A 157 17.29 -3.86 -3.79
C ASN A 157 16.46 -4.55 -4.89
N GLY A 158 15.48 -3.84 -5.47
CA GLY A 158 14.57 -4.36 -6.48
C GLY A 158 13.13 -4.46 -5.96
N LEU A 159 12.19 -4.02 -6.79
CA LEU A 159 10.77 -4.07 -6.47
C LEU A 159 10.20 -5.44 -6.87
N PRO A 160 9.08 -5.88 -6.28
CA PRO A 160 8.38 -7.07 -6.77
C PRO A 160 8.06 -6.95 -8.27
N PRO A 161 8.16 -8.02 -9.08
CA PRO A 161 8.04 -7.93 -10.55
C PRO A 161 6.78 -7.23 -11.06
N ARG A 162 5.63 -7.45 -10.39
CA ARG A 162 4.37 -6.79 -10.76
C ARG A 162 4.36 -5.30 -10.41
N VAL A 163 5.05 -4.90 -9.34
CA VAL A 163 5.26 -3.48 -9.02
C VAL A 163 6.18 -2.85 -10.07
N GLU A 164 7.26 -3.53 -10.47
CA GLU A 164 8.17 -3.05 -11.54
C GLU A 164 7.45 -2.87 -12.87
N GLN A 165 6.51 -3.76 -13.20
CA GLN A 165 5.70 -3.66 -14.41
C GLN A 165 4.67 -2.53 -14.35
N PHE A 166 4.01 -2.34 -13.19
CA PHE A 166 2.92 -1.38 -13.06
C PHE A 166 3.37 0.06 -12.83
N LEU A 167 4.42 0.25 -12.02
CA LEU A 167 4.86 1.58 -11.59
C LEU A 167 5.13 2.55 -12.76
N PRO A 168 5.83 2.16 -13.85
CA PRO A 168 6.04 3.06 -14.99
C PRO A 168 4.73 3.50 -15.66
N LYS A 169 3.74 2.60 -15.72
CA LYS A 169 2.42 2.89 -16.30
C LYS A 169 1.62 3.85 -15.44
N LEU A 170 1.73 3.73 -14.13
CA LEU A 170 1.11 4.65 -13.20
C LEU A 170 1.76 6.04 -13.25
N LEU A 171 3.09 6.11 -13.27
CA LEU A 171 3.84 7.37 -13.44
C LEU A 171 3.48 8.08 -14.76
N GLU A 172 3.42 7.33 -15.87
CA GLU A 172 3.00 7.84 -17.18
C GLU A 172 1.58 8.40 -17.13
N ALA A 173 0.63 7.66 -16.53
CA ALA A 173 -0.77 8.06 -16.44
C ALA A 173 -1.01 9.32 -15.58
N THR A 174 -0.13 9.60 -14.61
CA THR A 174 -0.23 10.77 -13.73
C THR A 174 0.72 11.91 -14.10
N GLY A 175 1.53 11.73 -15.16
CA GLY A 175 2.52 12.71 -15.58
C GLY A 175 3.65 12.91 -14.58
N GLN A 176 3.92 11.91 -13.73
CA GLN A 176 5.01 11.94 -12.78
C GLN A 176 6.29 11.34 -13.36
N GLU A 177 7.42 11.89 -12.95
CA GLU A 177 8.73 11.34 -13.27
C GLU A 177 9.15 10.29 -12.26
N ARG A 178 9.98 9.34 -12.70
CA ARG A 178 10.59 8.36 -11.79
C ARG A 178 11.57 9.07 -10.85
N TRP A 179 11.43 8.82 -9.56
CA TRP A 179 12.28 9.47 -8.55
C TRP A 179 13.68 8.85 -8.46
N THR A 180 14.63 9.69 -8.06
CA THR A 180 15.90 9.24 -7.48
C THR A 180 15.69 8.70 -6.06
N HIS A 181 16.65 7.91 -5.56
CA HIS A 181 16.60 7.45 -4.17
C HIS A 181 16.57 8.62 -3.15
N ALA A 182 17.27 9.72 -3.43
CA ALA A 182 17.30 10.89 -2.56
C ALA A 182 15.92 11.57 -2.46
N GLN A 183 15.20 11.72 -3.58
CA GLN A 183 13.84 12.26 -3.58
C GLN A 183 12.86 11.36 -2.81
N LEU A 184 13.01 10.03 -2.94
CA LEU A 184 12.17 9.08 -2.19
C LEU A 184 12.47 9.14 -0.68
N LEU A 185 13.75 9.30 -0.30
CA LEU A 185 14.15 9.49 1.10
C LEU A 185 13.57 10.78 1.68
N GLU A 186 13.57 11.87 0.92
CA GLU A 186 12.95 13.14 1.34
C GLU A 186 11.43 12.99 1.53
N ALA A 187 10.75 12.28 0.62
CA ALA A 187 9.33 11.98 0.75
C ALA A 187 9.04 11.14 2.01
N ALA A 188 9.88 10.15 2.32
CA ALA A 188 9.76 9.36 3.55
C ALA A 188 9.93 10.24 4.80
N GLN A 189 10.93 11.13 4.82
CA GLN A 189 11.16 12.04 5.94
C GLN A 189 9.97 12.98 6.18
N LYS A 190 9.35 13.50 5.11
CA LYS A 190 8.13 14.32 5.21
C LYS A 190 6.98 13.55 5.86
N LEU A 191 6.73 12.31 5.43
CA LEU A 191 5.67 11.50 6.03
C LEU A 191 5.96 11.14 7.50
N ARG A 192 7.21 10.82 7.85
CA ARG A 192 7.61 10.63 9.25
C ARG A 192 7.31 11.85 10.10
N ALA A 193 7.65 13.04 9.61
CA ALA A 193 7.39 14.28 10.33
C ALA A 193 5.88 14.53 10.55
N VAL A 194 5.05 14.24 9.54
CA VAL A 194 3.59 14.32 9.64
C VAL A 194 3.06 13.38 10.73
N GLU A 195 3.49 12.12 10.75
CA GLU A 195 3.02 11.14 11.74
C GLU A 195 3.51 11.45 13.16
N HIS A 196 4.74 11.93 13.31
CA HIS A 196 5.23 12.42 14.60
C HIS A 196 4.40 13.61 15.11
N GLU A 197 4.03 14.54 14.24
CA GLU A 197 3.21 15.69 14.60
C GLU A 197 1.78 15.26 14.96
N ARG A 198 1.20 14.29 14.24
CA ARG A 198 -0.09 13.68 14.61
C ARG A 198 -0.03 13.02 15.99
N ALA A 199 1.00 12.22 16.27
CA ALA A 199 1.17 11.55 17.57
C ALA A 199 1.29 12.55 18.73
N LYS A 200 2.01 13.67 18.53
CA LYS A 200 2.10 14.77 19.51
C LYS A 200 0.72 15.38 19.80
N ARG A 201 -0.08 15.65 18.76
CA ARG A 201 -1.42 16.24 18.90
C ARG A 201 -2.42 15.30 19.57
N SER A 202 -2.32 14.01 19.31
CA SER A 202 -3.19 12.99 19.90
C SER A 202 -2.83 12.64 21.34
N GLY A 203 -1.76 13.20 21.91
CA GLY A 203 -1.31 12.89 23.27
C GLY A 203 -0.87 11.43 23.45
N GLN A 204 -0.51 10.76 22.35
CA GLN A 204 -0.21 9.33 22.32
C GLN A 204 1.20 9.08 22.89
N SER A 205 1.31 9.11 24.21
CA SER A 205 2.49 8.70 24.97
C SER A 205 2.16 7.39 25.68
N CYS A 206 2.31 6.26 24.98
CA CYS A 206 2.40 4.96 25.63
C CYS A 206 3.66 4.26 25.15
N ILE A 207 4.78 4.61 25.77
CA ILE A 207 6.05 3.89 25.61
C ILE A 207 5.91 2.63 26.47
N LEU A 208 5.57 1.50 25.86
CA LEU A 208 5.92 0.21 26.46
C LEU A 208 7.42 -0.01 26.19
N PRO A 209 8.23 -0.32 27.21
CA PRO A 209 9.66 -0.55 27.01
C PRO A 209 9.87 -1.77 26.10
N PRO A 210 10.93 -1.78 25.27
CA PRO A 210 11.20 -2.91 24.41
C PRO A 210 11.53 -4.14 25.26
N GLU A 211 10.66 -5.15 25.23
CA GLU A 211 11.07 -6.49 25.63
C GLU A 211 12.16 -6.97 24.67
N ARG A 212 13.26 -7.48 25.23
CA ARG A 212 14.38 -8.06 24.49
C ARG A 212 13.87 -9.21 23.63
N ILE A 213 13.72 -8.98 22.33
CA ILE A 213 13.66 -10.07 21.37
C ILE A 213 15.09 -10.48 21.06
N GLU A 214 15.47 -11.65 21.55
CA GLU A 214 16.72 -12.32 21.19
C GLU A 214 16.77 -12.49 19.67
N LYS A 215 17.94 -12.15 19.11
CA LYS A 215 18.26 -12.33 17.70
C LYS A 215 18.22 -13.82 17.36
N GLU A 216 17.18 -14.26 16.68
CA GLU A 216 17.28 -15.44 15.82
C GLU A 216 16.86 -15.12 14.38
N ARG A 217 17.73 -15.57 13.48
CA ARG A 217 17.77 -15.49 12.02
C ARG A 217 16.41 -15.93 11.42
N CYS A 218 15.97 -15.46 10.26
CA CYS A 218 16.63 -15.70 8.99
C CYS A 218 15.93 -14.92 7.86
N CYS A 219 16.71 -14.26 7.03
CA CYS A 219 16.35 -14.03 5.63
C CYS A 219 16.41 -15.38 4.90
N ALA A 220 15.33 -15.75 4.22
CA ALA A 220 15.29 -16.61 3.04
C ALA A 220 14.02 -16.27 2.26
#